data_AF-A0A817GHA4-F1
#
_entry.id   AF-A0A817GHA4-F1
#
_cell.length_a   1.000
_cell.length_b   1.000
_cell.length_c   1.000
_cell.angle_alpha   90.00
_cell.angle_beta   90.00
_cell.angle_gamma   90.00
#
_symmetry.space_group_name_H-M   'P 1'
#
loop_
_entity.id
_entity.type
_entity.pdbx_description
1 polymer ?
#
loop_
_entity_poly.entity_id
_entity_poly.type
_entity_poly.pdbx_seq_one_letter_code
_entity_poly.pdbx_strand_id
1 'polypeptide(L)'
;MRQLKKLEIVDERQKKVTIIEKQIIGPTKLEEQSSVTFEDFTFLNLSGSVIRLHTSTGYSTFRVYMCYINVANYIEQERPPKTRLTIGFPCEKDNELASIVYKGLPVCDLGFNFLFNADFQLVTNRENVQENVPFNTFIRTHLSALFVYLLLNDIDLRKDFNRYCPLFNIYQGKHSSWWLLMIDYIKKFINKYLPLLLDIPTDKNMRYLNRDLALLVSNEQLCQCANIYVIDPENSFTTLERLKSFQIQPVSIIDVLECFPHRKEISINAFRQQFRLWTQQQDEQWWSQFFSSFISNDDIRNFS
;
A
#
# COMPACT_ATOMS: atom_id res chain seq x y z
N MET A 1 15.65 -11.88 28.25
CA MET A 1 16.42 -11.57 27.03
C MET A 1 17.25 -10.32 27.27
N ARG A 2 18.58 -10.35 27.12
CA ARG A 2 19.42 -9.14 27.16
C ARG A 2 19.14 -8.32 25.91
N GLN A 3 18.66 -7.08 26.06
CA GLN A 3 18.56 -6.15 24.94
C GLN A 3 20.00 -5.84 24.46
N LEU A 4 20.39 -6.40 23.33
CA LEU A 4 21.63 -6.03 22.66
C LEU A 4 21.54 -4.54 22.29
N LYS A 5 22.27 -3.72 23.05
CA LYS A 5 22.40 -2.26 22.81
C LYS A 5 23.47 -1.95 21.77
N LYS A 6 24.45 -2.84 21.60
CA LYS A 6 25.61 -2.69 20.73
C LYS A 6 25.91 -4.02 20.05
N LEU A 7 26.12 -3.99 18.74
CA LEU A 7 26.56 -5.11 17.92
C LEU A 7 27.83 -4.67 17.20
N GLU A 8 28.90 -5.45 17.36
CA GLU A 8 30.16 -5.20 16.65
C GLU A 8 30.30 -6.26 15.56
N ILE A 9 30.45 -5.79 14.31
CA ILE A 9 30.56 -6.65 13.14
C ILE A 9 31.94 -6.44 12.55
N VAL A 10 32.72 -7.52 12.53
CA VAL A 10 34.07 -7.53 11.97
C VAL A 10 34.02 -8.14 10.58
N ASP A 11 34.31 -7.34 9.56
CA ASP A 11 34.66 -7.85 8.24
C ASP A 11 36.15 -8.19 8.23
N GLU A 12 36.46 -9.48 8.40
CA GLU A 12 37.84 -9.99 8.41
C GLU A 12 38.55 -9.84 7.05
N ARG A 13 37.80 -9.79 5.94
CA ARG A 13 38.38 -9.62 4.59
C ARG A 13 38.84 -8.19 4.37
N GLN A 14 38.08 -7.23 4.89
CA GLN A 14 38.37 -5.79 4.76
C GLN A 14 39.05 -5.19 6.00
N LYS A 15 39.26 -5.99 7.07
CA LYS A 15 39.67 -5.52 8.41
C LYS A 15 38.84 -4.34 8.92
N LYS A 16 37.56 -4.29 8.55
CA LYS A 16 36.65 -3.18 8.88
C LYS A 16 35.74 -3.62 10.01
N VAL A 17 35.70 -2.84 11.08
CA VAL A 17 34.75 -3.05 12.19
C VAL A 17 33.62 -2.05 12.02
N THR A 18 32.40 -2.56 11.83
CA THR A 18 31.18 -1.73 11.91
C THR A 18 30.53 -1.97 13.26
N ILE A 19 30.38 -0.88 14.02
CA ILE A 19 29.62 -0.88 15.25
C ILE A 19 28.19 -0.42 14.93
N ILE A 20 27.22 -1.22 15.36
CA ILE A 20 25.80 -0.89 15.30
C ILE A 20 25.29 -0.69 16.72
N GLU A 21 24.92 0.54 17.07
CA GLU A 21 24.28 0.82 18.35
C GLU A 21 22.77 1.00 18.15
N LYS A 22 22.00 0.26 18.95
CA LYS A 22 20.55 0.33 18.96
C LYS A 22 20.08 1.20 20.11
N GLN A 23 19.39 2.28 19.78
CA GLN A 23 18.72 3.13 20.75
C GLN A 23 17.21 3.12 20.51
N ILE A 24 16.43 2.81 21.54
CA ILE A 24 14.97 2.99 21.50
C ILE A 24 14.70 4.46 21.80
N ILE A 25 14.08 5.17 20.86
CA ILE A 25 13.76 6.59 20.98
C ILE A 25 12.41 6.76 21.70
N GLY A 26 11.46 5.88 21.44
CA GLY A 26 10.11 5.93 22.02
C GLY A 26 9.16 4.92 21.39
N PRO A 27 7.90 4.88 21.82
CA PRO A 27 6.87 4.06 21.19
C PRO A 27 6.47 4.62 19.81
N THR A 28 5.86 3.78 18.97
CA THR A 28 5.12 4.25 17.78
C THR A 28 3.76 4.82 18.18
N LYS A 29 3.01 5.35 17.20
CA LYS A 29 1.62 5.81 17.43
C LYS A 29 0.61 4.67 17.45
N LEU A 30 0.99 3.49 16.96
CA LEU A 30 0.24 2.26 17.20
C LEU A 30 0.30 1.88 18.68
N GLU A 31 -0.87 1.71 19.31
CA GLU A 31 -0.98 1.20 20.67
C GLU A 31 -0.58 -0.28 20.74
N GLU A 32 -0.03 -0.70 21.89
CA GLU A 32 0.27 -2.11 22.12
C GLU A 32 -1.02 -2.94 22.20
N GLN A 33 -1.05 -4.06 21.49
CA GLN A 33 -2.23 -4.92 21.38
C GLN A 33 -1.87 -6.35 21.74
N SER A 34 -2.54 -6.92 22.74
CA SER A 34 -2.32 -8.30 23.19
C SER A 34 -2.71 -9.34 22.14
N SER A 35 -3.80 -9.07 21.40
CA SER A 35 -4.25 -9.89 20.28
C SER A 35 -5.05 -9.02 19.33
N VAL A 36 -4.74 -9.09 18.04
CA VAL A 36 -5.50 -8.43 16.99
C VAL A 36 -5.76 -9.37 15.84
N THR A 37 -6.96 -9.30 15.28
CA THR A 37 -7.35 -10.03 14.09
C THR A 37 -7.49 -9.06 12.92
N PHE A 38 -7.01 -9.45 11.76
CA PHE A 38 -7.14 -8.71 10.51
C PHE A 38 -7.44 -9.71 9.42
N GLU A 39 -8.65 -9.62 8.85
CA GLU A 39 -9.19 -10.65 7.96
C GLU A 39 -9.21 -12.00 8.72
N ASP A 40 -8.50 -13.00 8.22
CA ASP A 40 -8.36 -14.31 8.85
C ASP A 40 -7.01 -14.48 9.58
N PHE A 41 -6.23 -13.40 9.73
CA PHE A 41 -4.92 -13.42 10.37
C PHE A 41 -5.00 -12.97 11.81
N THR A 42 -4.30 -13.66 12.71
CA THR A 42 -4.21 -13.31 14.13
C THR A 42 -2.77 -12.95 14.48
N PHE A 43 -2.57 -11.77 15.06
CA PHE A 43 -1.29 -11.29 15.56
C PHE A 43 -1.36 -11.11 17.08
N LEU A 44 -0.38 -11.65 17.79
CA LEU A 44 -0.32 -11.63 19.25
C LEU A 44 0.80 -10.70 19.71
N ASN A 45 0.54 -9.95 20.79
CA ASN A 45 1.48 -9.03 21.40
C ASN A 45 2.13 -8.08 20.38
N LEU A 46 1.29 -7.48 19.52
CA LEU A 46 1.75 -6.49 18.57
C LEU A 46 2.19 -5.24 19.33
N SER A 47 3.43 -4.86 19.12
CA SER A 47 4.06 -3.68 19.74
C SER A 47 4.88 -2.95 18.69
N GLY A 48 4.99 -1.63 18.83
CA GLY A 48 5.77 -0.80 17.93
C GLY A 48 6.70 0.13 18.70
N SER A 49 7.90 0.34 18.17
CA SER A 49 8.90 1.23 18.74
C SER A 49 9.65 1.96 17.65
N VAL A 50 10.02 3.21 17.91
CA VAL A 50 10.95 3.97 17.10
C VAL A 50 12.36 3.66 17.55
N ILE A 51 13.17 3.13 16.63
CA ILE A 51 14.53 2.67 16.88
C ILE A 51 15.49 3.51 16.05
N ARG A 52 16.51 4.08 16.69
CA ARG A 52 17.69 4.63 16.00
C ARG A 52 18.77 3.55 15.93
N LEU A 53 19.27 3.31 14.73
CA LEU A 53 20.46 2.52 14.48
C LEU A 53 21.60 3.47 14.17
N HIS A 54 22.64 3.45 14.99
CA HIS A 54 23.85 4.20 14.77
C HIS A 54 24.86 3.30 14.06
N THR A 55 25.38 3.72 12.91
CA THR A 55 26.42 3.03 12.16
C THR A 55 27.66 3.93 12.03
N SER A 56 28.75 3.39 11.49
CA SER A 56 29.96 4.19 11.21
C SER A 56 29.74 5.32 10.19
N THR A 57 28.65 5.28 9.42
CA THR A 57 28.35 6.24 8.34
C THR A 57 27.23 7.22 8.69
N GLY A 58 26.62 7.11 9.88
CA GLY A 58 25.54 8.00 10.31
C GLY A 58 24.51 7.30 11.18
N TYR A 59 23.32 7.90 11.28
CA TYR A 59 22.18 7.31 11.98
C TYR A 59 21.02 7.10 11.03
N SER A 60 20.21 6.09 11.33
CA SER A 60 18.98 5.79 10.60
C SER A 60 17.89 5.42 11.59
N THR A 61 16.69 5.94 11.38
CA THR A 61 15.58 5.78 12.32
C THR A 61 14.50 4.93 11.67
N PHE A 62 14.04 3.91 12.39
CA PHE A 62 13.03 2.99 11.91
C PHE A 62 11.84 2.95 12.87
N ARG A 63 10.63 2.94 12.32
CA ARG A 63 9.45 2.45 13.05
C ARG A 63 9.44 0.93 12.94
N VAL A 64 9.65 0.25 14.05
CA VAL A 64 9.78 -1.21 14.09
C VAL A 64 8.63 -1.81 14.86
N TYR A 65 7.94 -2.74 14.23
CA TYR A 65 6.80 -3.46 14.79
C TYR A 65 7.18 -4.92 14.97
N MET A 66 6.75 -5.50 16.09
CA MET A 66 7.01 -6.89 16.44
C MET A 66 5.72 -7.52 16.93
N CYS A 67 5.43 -8.74 16.46
CA CYS A 67 4.34 -9.56 16.98
C CYS A 67 4.71 -11.05 16.90
N TYR A 68 3.83 -11.88 17.44
CA TYR A 68 3.88 -13.33 17.32
C TYR A 68 2.65 -13.85 16.56
N ILE A 69 2.82 -14.94 15.83
CA ILE A 69 1.73 -15.67 15.19
C ILE A 69 1.74 -17.11 15.69
N ASN A 70 0.56 -17.72 15.85
CA ASN A 70 0.45 -19.14 16.16
C ASN A 70 0.69 -19.95 14.90
N VAL A 71 1.59 -20.92 14.95
CA VAL A 71 1.85 -21.83 13.83
C VAL A 71 0.75 -22.88 13.81
N ALA A 72 0.09 -23.05 12.66
CA ALA A 72 -0.99 -24.02 12.56
C ALA A 72 -0.47 -25.45 12.67
N ASN A 73 -1.20 -26.31 13.39
CA ASN A 73 -0.78 -27.70 13.69
C ASN A 73 -0.49 -28.55 12.45
N TYR A 74 -1.11 -28.23 11.31
CA TYR A 74 -0.92 -28.97 10.05
C TYR A 74 0.39 -28.63 9.33
N ILE A 75 1.12 -27.60 9.75
CA ILE A 75 2.29 -27.09 9.04
C ILE A 75 3.56 -27.85 9.42
N GLU A 76 3.67 -28.37 10.66
CA GLU A 76 4.62 -29.41 11.13
C GLU A 76 4.65 -29.44 12.67
N GLN A 77 4.75 -30.64 13.27
CA GLN A 77 4.66 -30.85 14.73
C GLN A 77 5.95 -30.50 15.51
N GLU A 78 7.10 -30.37 14.85
CA GLU A 78 8.40 -30.16 15.50
C GLU A 78 8.76 -28.67 15.71
N ARG A 79 7.90 -27.76 15.24
CA ARG A 79 8.17 -26.32 15.35
C ARG A 79 7.58 -25.74 16.64
N PRO A 80 8.19 -24.66 17.18
CA PRO A 80 7.57 -23.94 18.27
C PRO A 80 6.16 -23.48 17.83
N PRO A 81 5.17 -23.54 18.74
CA PRO A 81 3.77 -23.23 18.41
C PRO A 81 3.57 -21.75 18.05
N LYS A 82 4.61 -20.92 18.22
CA LYS A 82 4.63 -19.50 17.90
C LYS A 82 5.91 -19.15 17.18
N THR A 83 5.81 -18.27 16.18
CA THR A 83 6.96 -17.64 15.51
C THR A 83 6.81 -16.13 15.58
N ARG A 84 7.95 -15.42 15.56
CA ARG A 84 7.99 -13.97 15.68
C ARG A 84 8.10 -13.32 14.30
N LEU A 85 7.31 -12.27 14.09
CA LEU A 85 7.43 -11.39 12.94
C LEU A 85 7.97 -10.04 13.38
N THR A 86 8.78 -9.41 12.54
CA THR A 86 9.28 -8.05 12.75
C THR A 86 9.27 -7.31 11.41
N ILE A 87 8.74 -6.10 11.38
CA ILE A 87 8.71 -5.22 10.20
C ILE A 87 9.25 -3.85 10.62
N GLY A 88 10.16 -3.29 9.83
CA GLY A 88 10.78 -1.98 10.05
C GLY A 88 10.57 -1.04 8.87
N PHE A 89 10.07 0.16 9.14
CA PHE A 89 9.85 1.20 8.14
C PHE A 89 10.83 2.36 8.37
N PRO A 90 11.62 2.77 7.36
CA PRO A 90 12.55 3.89 7.49
C PRO A 90 11.78 5.21 7.69
N CYS A 91 12.21 6.03 8.65
CA CYS A 91 11.57 7.32 8.95
C CYS A 91 12.11 8.45 8.07
N GLU A 92 13.40 8.43 7.77
CA GLU A 92 14.04 9.39 6.87
C GLU A 92 13.63 9.12 5.42
N LYS A 93 13.51 10.14 4.57
CA LYS A 93 13.07 10.02 3.16
C LYS A 93 14.14 9.45 2.22
N ASP A 94 15.36 9.22 2.71
CA ASP A 94 16.45 8.72 1.88
C ASP A 94 16.16 7.29 1.43
N ASN A 95 15.97 7.14 0.12
CA ASN A 95 15.74 5.85 -0.54
C ASN A 95 16.97 4.94 -0.50
N GLU A 96 18.15 5.46 -0.13
CA GLU A 96 19.39 4.70 -0.02
C GLU A 96 19.42 3.74 1.18
N LEU A 97 18.44 3.82 2.09
CA LEU A 97 18.34 2.92 3.25
C LEU A 97 17.84 1.52 2.90
N ALA A 98 17.41 1.27 1.65
CA ALA A 98 16.86 -0.01 1.22
C ALA A 98 17.89 -1.16 1.19
N SER A 99 19.19 -0.92 1.40
CA SER A 99 20.20 -1.88 0.92
C SER A 99 21.30 -2.29 1.91
N ILE A 100 21.21 -2.00 3.22
CA ILE A 100 22.27 -2.41 4.16
C ILE A 100 21.69 -3.24 5.31
N VAL A 101 21.61 -4.57 5.12
CA VAL A 101 21.36 -5.52 6.22
C VAL A 101 22.47 -6.56 6.31
N TYR A 102 22.88 -6.80 7.56
CA TYR A 102 24.10 -7.48 7.97
C TYR A 102 23.96 -9.01 8.13
N LYS A 103 25.12 -9.66 7.97
CA LYS A 103 25.48 -11.09 8.01
C LYS A 103 24.65 -11.97 8.97
N GLY A 104 23.97 -12.99 8.43
CA GLY A 104 23.38 -14.11 9.19
C GLY A 104 21.88 -14.34 8.99
N LEU A 105 21.19 -13.43 8.30
CA LEU A 105 19.80 -13.58 7.82
C LEU A 105 19.84 -13.89 6.31
N PRO A 106 18.83 -14.56 5.73
CA PRO A 106 18.73 -14.66 4.27
C PRO A 106 18.73 -13.24 3.69
N VAL A 107 19.74 -12.96 2.88
CA VAL A 107 19.96 -11.63 2.28
C VAL A 107 19.26 -11.63 0.93
N CYS A 108 17.94 -11.48 0.93
CA CYS A 108 17.21 -11.21 -0.29
C CYS A 108 16.93 -9.71 -0.36
N ASP A 109 17.65 -9.00 -1.22
CA ASP A 109 17.21 -7.67 -1.66
C ASP A 109 16.01 -7.88 -2.59
N LEU A 110 14.82 -7.59 -2.06
CA LEU A 110 13.56 -7.70 -2.78
C LEU A 110 13.09 -6.36 -3.35
N GLY A 111 13.90 -5.29 -3.19
CA GLY A 111 13.52 -3.94 -3.63
C GLY A 111 12.37 -3.32 -2.83
N PHE A 112 12.09 -3.83 -1.62
CA PHE A 112 11.11 -3.23 -0.72
C PHE A 112 11.69 -2.02 0.01
N ASN A 113 10.90 -0.94 0.11
CA ASN A 113 11.23 0.23 0.92
C ASN A 113 10.95 0.04 2.42
N PHE A 114 10.94 -1.21 2.89
CA PHE A 114 10.78 -1.60 4.28
C PHE A 114 11.56 -2.89 4.52
N LEU A 115 11.95 -3.10 5.77
CA LEU A 115 12.68 -4.28 6.22
C LEU A 115 11.71 -5.24 6.90
N PHE A 116 11.96 -6.53 6.79
CA PHE A 116 11.28 -7.51 7.63
C PHE A 116 12.23 -8.61 8.07
N ASN A 117 11.91 -9.22 9.20
CA ASN A 117 12.62 -10.36 9.74
C ASN A 117 11.63 -11.33 10.37
N ALA A 118 11.86 -12.63 10.14
CA ALA A 118 11.06 -13.71 10.68
C ALA A 118 11.91 -14.98 10.73
N ASP A 119 11.41 -16.02 11.40
CA ASP A 119 12.13 -17.28 11.59
C ASP A 119 12.08 -18.19 10.34
N PHE A 120 12.30 -17.64 9.15
CA PHE A 120 12.29 -18.39 7.90
C PHE A 120 13.28 -19.56 7.93
N GLN A 121 12.84 -20.70 7.42
CA GLN A 121 13.72 -21.81 7.11
C GLN A 121 14.58 -21.48 5.90
N LEU A 122 15.89 -21.66 6.05
CA LEU A 122 16.87 -21.33 5.02
C LEU A 122 17.33 -22.59 4.28
N VAL A 123 17.80 -22.41 3.06
CA VAL A 123 18.58 -23.45 2.36
C VAL A 123 19.89 -23.73 3.12
N THR A 124 20.49 -24.90 2.91
CA THR A 124 21.66 -25.37 3.68
C THR A 124 22.87 -24.42 3.65
N ASN A 125 23.06 -23.67 2.57
CA ASN A 125 24.08 -22.62 2.44
C ASN A 125 23.74 -21.31 3.18
N ARG A 126 22.52 -21.18 3.72
CA ARG A 126 21.99 -20.00 4.44
C ARG A 126 21.96 -18.70 3.62
N GLU A 127 22.09 -18.81 2.30
CA GLU A 127 22.12 -17.65 1.41
C GLU A 127 20.72 -17.22 0.99
N ASN A 128 19.72 -18.12 1.04
CA ASN A 128 18.35 -17.84 0.63
C ASN A 128 17.32 -18.54 1.56
N VAL A 129 16.07 -18.11 1.48
CA VAL A 129 14.93 -18.79 2.07
C VAL A 129 14.66 -20.07 1.29
N GLN A 130 14.34 -21.16 1.99
CA GLN A 130 13.88 -22.38 1.34
C GLN A 130 12.44 -22.16 0.83
N GLU A 131 12.34 -21.85 -0.46
CA GLU A 131 11.06 -21.64 -1.12
C GLU A 131 10.19 -22.92 -1.07
N ASN A 132 8.87 -22.76 -1.15
CA ASN A 132 7.89 -23.85 -1.21
C ASN A 132 7.78 -24.75 0.04
N VAL A 133 8.45 -24.42 1.15
CA VAL A 133 8.14 -25.03 2.45
C VAL A 133 6.84 -24.43 3.01
N PRO A 134 5.85 -25.25 3.45
CA PRO A 134 4.57 -24.75 3.96
C PRO A 134 4.72 -23.67 5.06
N PHE A 135 5.68 -23.85 5.97
CA PHE A 135 5.96 -22.89 7.04
C PHE A 135 6.44 -21.53 6.52
N ASN A 136 7.36 -21.51 5.55
CA ASN A 136 7.84 -20.24 4.99
C ASN A 136 6.71 -19.53 4.23
N THR A 137 5.90 -20.29 3.48
CA THR A 137 4.72 -19.74 2.80
C THR A 137 3.73 -19.16 3.80
N PHE A 138 3.52 -19.83 4.93
CA PHE A 138 2.68 -19.34 6.03
C PHE A 138 3.19 -18.01 6.60
N ILE A 139 4.49 -17.92 6.94
CA ILE A 139 5.12 -16.67 7.41
C ILE A 139 4.97 -15.54 6.38
N ARG A 140 5.30 -15.80 5.11
CA ARG A 140 5.23 -14.81 4.02
C ARG A 140 3.82 -14.21 3.88
N THR A 141 2.80 -15.05 3.94
CA THR A 141 1.40 -14.59 3.86
C THR A 141 1.02 -13.76 5.10
N HIS A 142 1.44 -14.15 6.31
CA HIS A 142 1.22 -13.36 7.51
C HIS A 142 1.95 -12.01 7.49
N LEU A 143 3.18 -11.96 6.97
CA LEU A 143 3.93 -10.71 6.78
C LEU A 143 3.19 -9.76 5.82
N SER A 144 2.61 -10.30 4.74
CA SER A 144 1.83 -9.51 3.77
C SER A 144 0.62 -8.85 4.43
N ALA A 145 -0.12 -9.63 5.24
CA ALA A 145 -1.28 -9.14 5.98
C ALA A 145 -0.88 -8.14 7.08
N LEU A 146 0.18 -8.43 7.84
CA LEU A 146 0.70 -7.55 8.88
C LEU A 146 1.14 -6.20 8.31
N PHE A 147 1.84 -6.21 7.17
CA PHE A 147 2.26 -4.99 6.48
C PHE A 147 1.07 -4.06 6.21
N VAL A 148 -0.01 -4.57 5.60
CA VAL A 148 -1.17 -3.73 5.29
C VAL A 148 -1.93 -3.32 6.55
N TYR A 149 -2.03 -4.21 7.54
CA TYR A 149 -2.59 -3.86 8.84
C TYR A 149 -1.86 -2.66 9.47
N LEU A 150 -0.54 -2.65 9.44
CA LEU A 150 0.27 -1.55 9.99
C LEU A 150 0.07 -0.25 9.22
N LEU A 151 0.01 -0.30 7.88
CA LEU A 151 -0.32 0.88 7.06
C LEU A 151 -1.69 1.46 7.42
N LEU A 152 -2.67 0.60 7.73
CA LEU A 152 -4.01 1.02 8.11
C LEU A 152 -4.06 1.60 9.52
N ASN A 153 -3.29 1.08 10.48
CA ASN A 153 -3.51 1.40 11.90
C ASN A 153 -2.47 2.37 12.49
N ASP A 154 -1.29 2.51 11.89
CA ASP A 154 -0.34 3.54 12.29
C ASP A 154 -0.50 4.79 11.42
N ILE A 155 -0.93 5.90 12.04
CA ILE A 155 -1.24 7.16 11.33
C ILE A 155 -0.02 7.76 10.60
N ASP A 156 1.19 7.53 11.10
CA ASP A 156 2.40 8.03 10.43
C ASP A 156 2.74 7.20 9.20
N LEU A 157 2.51 5.88 9.26
CA LEU A 157 2.67 5.02 8.10
C LEU A 157 1.58 5.28 7.06
N ARG A 158 0.32 5.48 7.48
CA ARG A 158 -0.81 5.74 6.59
C ARG A 158 -0.58 6.98 5.74
N LYS A 159 -0.09 8.07 6.34
CA LYS A 159 0.17 9.35 5.65
C LYS A 159 1.15 9.22 4.48
N ASP A 160 2.06 8.26 4.54
CA ASP A 160 3.09 8.05 3.51
C ASP A 160 3.08 6.60 3.01
N PHE A 161 1.91 5.95 3.00
CA PHE A 161 1.81 4.53 2.66
C PHE A 161 2.33 4.25 1.24
N ASN A 162 2.15 5.22 0.34
CA ASN A 162 2.66 5.20 -1.03
C ASN A 162 4.17 4.98 -1.11
N ARG A 163 4.93 5.41 -0.11
CA ARG A 163 6.39 5.22 -0.10
C ARG A 163 6.78 3.77 0.11
N TYR A 164 6.02 3.05 0.92
CA TYR A 164 6.35 1.68 1.36
C TYR A 164 5.74 0.61 0.45
N CYS A 165 4.67 0.94 -0.26
CA CYS A 165 4.01 0.00 -1.15
C CYS A 165 4.97 -0.47 -2.26
N PRO A 166 5.01 -1.77 -2.58
CA PRO A 166 5.85 -2.30 -3.67
C PRO A 166 5.59 -1.54 -4.99
N LEU A 167 6.66 -1.19 -5.70
CA LEU A 167 6.58 -0.55 -7.03
C LEU A 167 6.50 -1.61 -8.14
N PHE A 168 6.01 -1.22 -9.32
CA PHE A 168 5.92 -2.12 -10.48
C PHE A 168 7.27 -2.63 -10.99
N ASN A 169 8.33 -1.85 -10.80
CA ASN A 169 9.69 -2.22 -11.20
C ASN A 169 10.21 -3.47 -10.46
N ILE A 170 9.61 -3.88 -9.34
CA ILE A 170 9.98 -5.12 -8.66
C ILE A 170 9.70 -6.34 -9.56
N TYR A 171 8.72 -6.29 -10.47
CA TYR A 171 8.51 -7.38 -11.44
C TYR A 171 9.57 -7.43 -12.56
N GLN A 172 10.40 -6.39 -12.67
CA GLN A 172 11.52 -6.35 -13.62
C GLN A 172 12.81 -6.95 -13.00
N GLY A 173 12.86 -7.09 -11.67
CA GLY A 173 13.92 -7.80 -10.97
C GLY A 173 13.81 -9.31 -11.17
N LYS A 174 14.95 -10.03 -11.12
CA LYS A 174 15.01 -11.50 -11.17
C LYS A 174 14.56 -12.13 -9.84
N HIS A 175 13.41 -11.73 -9.30
CA HIS A 175 12.84 -12.33 -8.08
C HIS A 175 12.12 -13.63 -8.44
N SER A 176 12.13 -14.59 -7.51
CA SER A 176 11.37 -15.82 -7.68
C SER A 176 9.87 -15.55 -7.65
N SER A 177 9.10 -16.40 -8.33
CA SER A 177 7.63 -16.35 -8.30
C SER A 177 7.08 -16.44 -6.87
N TRP A 178 7.81 -17.09 -5.96
CA TRP A 178 7.46 -17.17 -4.56
C TRP A 178 7.45 -15.80 -3.86
N TRP A 179 8.39 -14.91 -4.15
CA TRP A 179 8.35 -13.54 -3.62
C TRP A 179 7.32 -12.67 -4.34
N LEU A 180 7.12 -12.85 -5.65
CA LEU A 180 6.09 -12.12 -6.40
C LEU A 180 4.69 -12.36 -5.82
N LEU A 181 4.41 -13.57 -5.33
CA LEU A 181 3.16 -13.85 -4.62
C LEU A 181 2.97 -12.97 -3.37
N MET A 182 4.04 -12.68 -2.59
CA MET A 182 3.94 -11.74 -1.46
C MET A 182 3.46 -10.36 -1.93
N ILE A 183 4.01 -9.89 -3.05
CA ILE A 183 3.65 -8.60 -3.66
C ILE A 183 2.19 -8.62 -4.10
N ASP A 184 1.76 -9.71 -4.74
CA ASP A 184 0.37 -9.86 -5.19
C ASP A 184 -0.60 -9.87 -3.99
N TYR A 185 -0.24 -10.52 -2.88
CA TYR A 185 -1.02 -10.47 -1.63
C TYR A 185 -1.08 -9.06 -1.04
N ILE A 186 0.06 -8.36 -0.97
CA ILE A 186 0.11 -6.97 -0.50
C ILE A 186 -0.76 -6.07 -1.38
N LYS A 187 -0.63 -6.16 -2.71
CA LYS A 187 -1.44 -5.40 -3.67
C LYS A 187 -2.93 -5.69 -3.54
N LYS A 188 -3.30 -6.97 -3.39
CA LYS A 188 -4.68 -7.38 -3.18
C LYS A 188 -5.28 -6.71 -1.93
N PHE A 189 -4.57 -6.75 -0.81
CA PHE A 189 -5.03 -6.10 0.42
C PHE A 189 -5.03 -4.57 0.31
N ILE A 190 -4.00 -3.96 -0.28
CA ILE A 190 -3.99 -2.51 -0.52
C ILE A 190 -5.21 -2.11 -1.35
N ASN A 191 -5.47 -2.78 -2.48
CA ASN A 191 -6.61 -2.44 -3.34
C ASN A 191 -7.95 -2.60 -2.61
N LYS A 192 -8.10 -3.64 -1.77
CA LYS A 192 -9.30 -3.83 -0.95
C LYS A 192 -9.51 -2.68 0.04
N TYR A 193 -8.43 -2.19 0.65
CA TYR A 193 -8.48 -1.17 1.69
C TYR A 193 -8.05 0.22 1.22
N LEU A 194 -7.96 0.42 -0.10
CA LEU A 194 -7.46 1.65 -0.69
C LEU A 194 -8.30 2.88 -0.32
N PRO A 195 -9.65 2.80 -0.29
CA PRO A 195 -10.46 3.92 0.19
C PRO A 195 -10.07 4.35 1.60
N LEU A 196 -9.89 3.41 2.54
CA LEU A 196 -9.49 3.73 3.91
C LEU A 196 -8.07 4.30 4.01
N LEU A 197 -7.13 3.83 3.18
CA LEU A 197 -5.76 4.36 3.13
C LEU A 197 -5.73 5.80 2.60
N LEU A 198 -6.64 6.14 1.69
CA LEU A 198 -6.78 7.47 1.10
C LEU A 198 -7.77 8.37 1.85
N ASP A 199 -8.37 7.89 2.94
CA ASP A 199 -9.41 8.58 3.71
C ASP A 199 -10.65 8.95 2.86
N ILE A 200 -11.01 8.04 1.94
CA ILE A 200 -12.15 8.14 1.03
C ILE A 200 -13.30 7.26 1.53
N PRO A 201 -14.56 7.72 1.48
CA PRO A 201 -15.72 6.90 1.84
C PRO A 201 -15.79 5.61 1.01
N THR A 202 -16.03 4.48 1.68
CA THR A 202 -15.98 3.14 1.06
C THR A 202 -17.10 2.87 0.06
N ASP A 203 -18.17 3.67 0.10
CA ASP A 203 -19.29 3.61 -0.83
C ASP A 203 -19.01 4.33 -2.15
N LYS A 204 -17.93 5.11 -2.26
CA LYS A 204 -17.62 5.94 -3.42
C LYS A 204 -16.73 5.22 -4.43
N ASN A 205 -17.03 5.43 -5.72
CA ASN A 205 -16.15 5.04 -6.81
C ASN A 205 -14.97 6.01 -6.91
N MET A 206 -13.74 5.50 -6.88
CA MET A 206 -12.55 6.34 -7.02
C MET A 206 -12.23 6.60 -8.50
N ARG A 207 -12.03 7.87 -8.84
CA ARG A 207 -11.49 8.32 -10.13
C ARG A 207 -10.38 9.32 -9.87
N TYR A 208 -9.41 9.43 -10.77
CA TYR A 208 -8.46 10.54 -10.72
C TYR A 208 -8.87 11.67 -11.65
N LEU A 209 -8.48 12.90 -11.30
CA LEU A 209 -8.88 14.11 -12.01
C LEU A 209 -8.50 14.03 -13.50
N ASN A 210 -9.50 14.24 -14.37
CA ASN A 210 -9.30 14.50 -15.79
C ASN A 210 -9.51 16.00 -16.02
N ARG A 211 -8.44 16.74 -16.33
CA ARG A 211 -8.50 18.20 -16.47
C ARG A 211 -9.41 18.67 -17.60
N ASP A 212 -9.50 17.90 -18.68
CA ASP A 212 -10.34 18.25 -19.82
C ASP A 212 -11.82 18.18 -19.45
N LEU A 213 -12.20 17.23 -18.58
CA LEU A 213 -13.58 17.05 -18.12
C LEU A 213 -13.90 17.83 -16.83
N ALA A 214 -12.89 18.27 -16.08
CA ALA A 214 -13.06 19.05 -14.85
C ALA A 214 -13.75 20.41 -15.09
N LEU A 215 -13.71 20.92 -16.33
CA LEU A 215 -14.42 22.13 -16.74
C LEU A 215 -15.93 21.88 -16.95
N LEU A 216 -16.32 20.63 -17.21
CA LEU A 216 -17.68 20.26 -17.55
C LEU A 216 -18.51 19.89 -16.31
N VAL A 217 -17.88 19.34 -15.28
CA VAL A 217 -18.58 18.91 -14.08
C VAL A 217 -17.70 19.13 -12.85
N SER A 218 -18.31 19.69 -11.79
CA SER A 218 -17.61 19.86 -10.53
C SER A 218 -17.42 18.52 -9.81
N ASN A 219 -16.39 18.42 -8.98
CA ASN A 219 -16.18 17.26 -8.11
C ASN A 219 -17.37 17.02 -7.15
N GLU A 220 -18.07 18.09 -6.76
CA GLU A 220 -19.27 17.99 -5.92
C GLU A 220 -20.41 17.27 -6.67
N GLN A 221 -20.65 17.64 -7.93
CA GLN A 221 -21.65 16.98 -8.77
C GLN A 221 -21.29 15.51 -9.03
N LEU A 222 -20.02 15.19 -9.32
CA LEU A 222 -19.57 13.81 -9.47
C LEU A 222 -19.78 12.99 -8.19
N CYS A 223 -19.53 13.59 -7.03
CA CYS A 223 -19.71 12.93 -5.73
C CYS A 223 -21.18 12.69 -5.37
N GLN A 224 -22.05 13.66 -5.66
CA GLN A 224 -23.47 13.63 -5.32
C GLN A 224 -24.29 12.82 -6.33
N CYS A 225 -24.02 12.97 -7.62
CA CYS A 225 -24.86 12.41 -8.69
C CYS A 225 -24.34 11.06 -9.22
N ALA A 226 -23.02 10.91 -9.38
CA ALA A 226 -22.41 9.69 -9.92
C ALA A 226 -21.75 8.80 -8.82
N ASN A 227 -21.83 9.22 -7.56
CA ASN A 227 -21.21 8.53 -6.44
C ASN A 227 -19.68 8.35 -6.59
N ILE A 228 -19.03 9.34 -7.23
CA ILE A 228 -17.60 9.31 -7.56
C ILE A 228 -16.81 10.27 -6.67
N TYR A 229 -15.73 9.77 -6.06
CA TYR A 229 -14.73 10.60 -5.39
C TYR A 229 -13.56 10.86 -6.35
N VAL A 230 -13.29 12.13 -6.62
CA VAL A 230 -12.21 12.55 -7.52
C VAL A 230 -10.94 12.79 -6.71
N ILE A 231 -9.89 12.05 -7.04
CA ILE A 231 -8.54 12.20 -6.49
C ILE A 231 -7.75 13.11 -7.42
N ASP A 232 -7.31 14.25 -6.89
CA ASP A 232 -6.39 15.12 -7.61
C ASP A 232 -4.94 14.68 -7.36
N PRO A 233 -4.20 14.17 -8.37
CA PRO A 233 -2.83 13.73 -8.19
C PRO A 233 -1.84 14.87 -7.84
N GLU A 234 -2.18 16.13 -8.11
CA GLU A 234 -1.29 17.27 -7.81
C GLU A 234 -1.46 17.77 -6.37
N ASN A 235 -2.66 17.63 -5.83
CA ASN A 235 -3.00 18.05 -4.47
C ASN A 235 -3.02 16.88 -3.47
N SER A 236 -2.79 15.65 -3.93
CA SER A 236 -2.71 14.47 -3.08
C SER A 236 -1.27 13.97 -2.89
N PHE A 237 -1.04 13.21 -1.83
CA PHE A 237 0.25 12.53 -1.60
C PHE A 237 0.48 11.34 -2.55
N THR A 238 -0.28 11.22 -3.64
CA THR A 238 -0.29 10.07 -4.56
C THR A 238 -0.05 10.53 -5.99
N THR A 239 1.04 10.05 -6.61
CA THR A 239 1.35 10.37 -8.01
C THR A 239 0.39 9.71 -8.99
N LEU A 240 0.26 10.28 -10.20
CA LEU A 240 -0.56 9.70 -11.27
C LEU A 240 -0.17 8.25 -11.61
N GLU A 241 1.13 7.96 -11.69
CA GLU A 241 1.63 6.60 -11.91
C GLU A 241 1.17 5.63 -10.82
N ARG A 242 1.10 6.11 -9.58
CA ARG A 242 0.65 5.32 -8.45
C ARG A 242 -0.86 5.08 -8.48
N LEU A 243 -1.67 6.07 -8.85
CA LEU A 243 -3.11 5.88 -9.07
C LEU A 243 -3.37 4.85 -10.17
N LYS A 244 -2.64 4.94 -11.29
CA LYS A 244 -2.67 3.91 -12.35
C LYS A 244 -2.25 2.54 -11.83
N SER A 245 -1.30 2.48 -10.89
CA SER A 245 -0.88 1.20 -10.28
C SER A 245 -1.95 0.49 -9.48
N PHE A 246 -2.87 1.27 -8.92
CA PHE A 246 -4.05 0.78 -8.23
C PHE A 246 -5.24 0.56 -9.17
N GLN A 247 -5.03 0.66 -10.49
CA GLN A 247 -6.06 0.53 -11.53
C GLN A 247 -7.17 1.59 -11.42
N ILE A 248 -6.92 2.71 -10.72
CA ILE A 248 -7.84 3.84 -10.68
C ILE A 248 -7.82 4.51 -12.05
N GLN A 249 -9.01 4.70 -12.63
CA GLN A 249 -9.20 5.29 -13.95
C GLN A 249 -9.41 6.82 -13.85
N PRO A 250 -9.11 7.57 -14.93
CA PRO A 250 -9.47 8.99 -14.98
C PRO A 250 -11.00 9.12 -14.96
N VAL A 251 -11.49 10.29 -14.53
CA VAL A 251 -12.86 10.68 -14.84
C VAL A 251 -13.08 10.58 -16.34
N SER A 252 -14.16 9.90 -16.72
CA SER A 252 -14.56 9.63 -18.10
C SER A 252 -15.81 10.43 -18.47
N ILE A 253 -16.11 10.50 -19.77
CA ILE A 253 -17.32 11.17 -20.24
C ILE A 253 -18.60 10.43 -19.78
N ILE A 254 -18.52 9.12 -19.54
CA ILE A 254 -19.62 8.32 -18.98
C ILE A 254 -19.93 8.80 -17.57
N ASP A 255 -18.91 9.05 -16.74
CA ASP A 255 -19.08 9.56 -15.38
C ASP A 255 -19.75 10.96 -15.40
N VAL A 256 -19.45 11.80 -16.40
CA VAL A 256 -20.12 13.11 -16.60
C VAL A 256 -21.60 12.92 -16.97
N LEU A 257 -21.90 11.97 -17.85
CA LEU A 257 -23.28 11.66 -18.27
C LEU A 257 -24.13 11.09 -17.14
N GLU A 258 -23.54 10.37 -16.18
CA GLU A 258 -24.24 9.89 -14.98
C GLU A 258 -24.69 11.04 -14.06
N CYS A 259 -24.09 12.22 -14.20
CA CYS A 259 -24.55 13.42 -13.50
C CYS A 259 -25.81 14.04 -14.14
N PHE A 260 -26.24 13.54 -15.30
CA PHE A 260 -27.43 14.07 -15.98
C PHE A 260 -28.69 13.54 -15.26
N PRO A 261 -29.79 14.31 -15.25
CA PRO A 261 -31.06 13.81 -14.72
C PRO A 261 -31.39 12.46 -15.35
N HIS A 262 -31.74 11.45 -14.56
CA HIS A 262 -32.05 10.11 -15.06
C HIS A 262 -33.57 9.88 -15.20
N ARG A 263 -33.97 9.26 -16.32
CA ARG A 263 -35.39 9.02 -16.64
C ARG A 263 -36.05 7.97 -15.73
N LYS A 264 -35.28 7.10 -15.08
CA LYS A 264 -35.80 5.92 -14.37
C LYS A 264 -36.59 6.24 -13.09
N GLU A 265 -36.42 7.44 -12.53
CA GLU A 265 -36.95 7.78 -11.20
C GLU A 265 -38.09 8.79 -11.21
N ILE A 266 -38.50 9.28 -12.40
CA ILE A 266 -39.43 10.38 -12.55
C ILE A 266 -40.33 10.21 -13.78
N SER A 267 -41.51 10.82 -13.76
CA SER A 267 -42.40 10.84 -14.92
C SER A 267 -41.71 11.46 -16.14
N ILE A 268 -42.11 11.06 -17.35
CA ILE A 268 -41.52 11.56 -18.61
C ILE A 268 -41.55 13.09 -18.69
N ASN A 269 -42.62 13.72 -18.18
CA ASN A 269 -42.76 15.17 -18.18
C ASN A 269 -41.84 15.84 -17.16
N ALA A 270 -41.69 15.26 -15.97
CA ALA A 270 -40.76 15.76 -14.95
C ALA A 270 -39.30 15.65 -15.41
N PHE A 271 -38.93 14.52 -16.05
CA PHE A 271 -37.62 14.34 -16.66
C PHE A 271 -37.33 15.41 -17.72
N ARG A 272 -38.25 15.64 -18.64
CA ARG A 272 -38.09 16.64 -19.70
C ARG A 272 -37.91 18.05 -19.13
N GLN A 273 -38.63 18.39 -18.07
CA GLN A 273 -38.50 19.68 -17.41
C GLN A 273 -37.14 19.82 -16.70
N GLN A 274 -36.72 18.82 -15.92
CA GLN A 274 -35.42 18.83 -15.24
C GLN A 274 -34.25 18.87 -16.23
N PHE A 275 -34.29 18.03 -17.26
CA PHE A 275 -33.27 18.03 -18.30
C PHE A 275 -33.21 19.38 -19.01
N ARG A 276 -34.35 19.97 -19.37
CA ARG A 276 -34.40 21.29 -20.01
C ARG A 276 -33.85 22.40 -19.10
N LEU A 277 -34.17 22.37 -17.81
CA LEU A 277 -33.63 23.33 -16.85
C LEU A 277 -32.12 23.19 -16.71
N TRP A 278 -31.63 21.96 -16.63
CA TRP A 278 -30.20 21.66 -16.55
C TRP A 278 -29.45 22.11 -17.81
N THR A 279 -29.97 21.84 -19.01
CA THR A 279 -29.32 22.27 -20.26
C THR A 279 -29.31 23.78 -20.43
N GLN A 280 -30.31 24.50 -19.89
CA GLN A 280 -30.35 25.96 -19.86
C GLN A 280 -29.34 26.60 -18.89
N GLN A 281 -28.78 25.82 -17.96
CA GLN A 281 -27.75 26.29 -17.04
C GLN A 281 -26.34 26.24 -17.63
N GLN A 282 -26.16 25.56 -18.78
CA GLN A 282 -24.86 25.43 -19.44
C GLN A 282 -24.72 26.47 -20.57
N ASP A 283 -23.52 27.06 -20.69
CA ASP A 283 -23.21 28.02 -21.76
C ASP A 283 -22.73 27.35 -23.05
N GLU A 284 -22.53 28.15 -24.11
CA GLU A 284 -22.05 27.65 -25.40
C GLU A 284 -20.65 27.03 -25.31
N GLN A 285 -19.80 27.57 -24.43
CA GLN A 285 -18.45 27.08 -24.21
C GLN A 285 -18.47 25.67 -23.61
N TRP A 286 -19.35 25.42 -22.64
CA TRP A 286 -19.58 24.11 -22.04
C TRP A 286 -19.99 23.07 -23.09
N TRP A 287 -20.97 23.39 -23.94
CA TRP A 287 -21.43 22.48 -25.00
C TRP A 287 -20.34 22.17 -26.02
N SER A 288 -19.60 23.20 -26.45
CA SER A 288 -18.48 23.02 -27.38
C SER A 288 -17.42 22.07 -26.80
N GLN A 289 -17.06 22.28 -25.53
CA GLN A 289 -16.11 21.42 -24.82
C GLN A 289 -16.63 19.99 -24.68
N PHE A 290 -17.87 19.81 -24.22
CA PHE A 290 -18.50 18.50 -24.05
C PHE A 290 -18.46 17.67 -25.34
N PHE A 291 -18.90 18.25 -26.47
CA PHE A 291 -18.87 17.54 -27.75
C PHE A 291 -17.46 17.30 -28.27
N SER A 292 -16.51 18.22 -28.04
CA SER A 292 -15.11 18.01 -28.43
C SER A 292 -14.47 16.85 -27.67
N SER A 293 -14.72 16.73 -26.36
CA SER A 293 -14.26 15.64 -25.52
C SER A 293 -14.95 14.31 -25.84
N PHE A 294 -16.17 14.36 -26.37
CA PHE A 294 -16.92 13.20 -26.84
C PHE A 294 -16.33 12.63 -28.14
N ILE A 295 -15.83 13.50 -29.03
CA ILE A 295 -15.25 13.12 -30.33
C ILE A 295 -13.81 12.61 -30.19
N SER A 296 -13.06 13.10 -29.21
CA SER A 296 -11.67 12.68 -28.98
C SER A 296 -11.51 11.34 -28.28
N ASN A 297 -12.55 10.84 -27.60
CA ASN A 297 -12.54 9.53 -26.95
C ASN A 297 -13.09 8.46 -27.91
N ASP A 298 -12.21 7.66 -28.50
CA ASP A 298 -12.51 6.51 -29.38
C ASP A 298 -13.35 5.37 -28.72
N ASP A 299 -13.86 5.57 -27.50
CA ASP A 299 -14.55 4.56 -26.67
C ASP A 299 -15.98 4.20 -27.14
N ILE A 300 -16.49 4.82 -28.21
CA ILE A 300 -17.89 4.66 -28.67
C ILE A 300 -18.00 3.62 -29.80
N ARG A 301 -17.22 2.53 -29.75
CA ARG A 301 -17.49 1.36 -30.59
C ARG A 301 -18.27 0.24 -29.90
N ASN A 302 -18.60 0.40 -28.62
CA ASN A 302 -19.29 -0.63 -27.82
C ASN A 302 -20.73 -0.27 -27.39
N PHE A 303 -21.30 0.82 -27.91
CA PHE A 303 -22.70 1.20 -27.67
C PHE A 303 -23.51 1.16 -28.97
N SER A 304 -23.62 -0.04 -29.55
CA SER A 304 -24.60 -0.40 -30.58
C SER A 304 -25.21 -1.75 -30.27
#